data_AF-A0A0G1WVB1-F1
#
_entry.id   AF-A0A0G1WVB1-F1
#
_cell.length_a   1.000
_cell.length_b   1.000
_cell.length_c   1.000
_cell.angle_alpha   90.00
_cell.angle_beta   90.00
_cell.angle_gamma   90.00
#
_symmetry.space_group_name_H-M   'P 1'
#
loop_
_entity.id
_entity.type
_entity.pdbx_description
1 polymer ?
#
loop_
_entity_poly.entity_id
_entity_poly.type
_entity_poly.pdbx_seq_one_letter_code
_entity_poly.pdbx_strand_id
1 'polypeptide(L)'
;MSEGTARSAPGSIHRIAIHARDGGERITCRRIFRRSSTVINKIVLDLETQKDFAEVGGRSRHHLLRVSLAGIYSYRDNRFQVFGERDLHKLGEILTTADQVIGYNIKQFDYAVLRPYLNFPVAELPTLDLLEEVEKVLGHRISLNAIASATLNEQKTGTG
;
A
#
# COMPACT_ATOMS: atom_id res chain seq x y z
N MET A 1 30.64 34.94 -26.47
CA MET A 1 29.78 34.13 -27.36
C MET A 1 29.35 32.93 -26.54
N SER A 2 28.06 32.87 -26.21
CA SER A 2 27.46 31.99 -25.19
C SER A 2 26.95 30.69 -25.81
N GLU A 3 27.42 29.54 -25.33
CA GLU A 3 26.86 28.22 -25.68
C GLU A 3 25.54 28.00 -24.92
N GLY A 4 24.44 27.88 -25.66
CA GLY A 4 23.13 27.52 -25.13
C GLY A 4 22.88 26.02 -25.31
N THR A 5 22.94 25.26 -24.23
CA THR A 5 22.48 23.86 -24.19
C THR A 5 20.95 23.84 -24.16
N ALA A 6 20.31 23.42 -25.26
CA ALA A 6 18.87 23.18 -25.28
C ALA A 6 18.53 21.93 -24.46
N ARG A 7 18.01 22.12 -23.23
CA ARG A 7 17.38 21.05 -22.45
C ARG A 7 16.00 20.76 -23.04
N SER A 8 15.75 19.54 -23.50
CA SER A 8 14.41 19.09 -23.84
C SER A 8 13.53 19.04 -22.60
N ALA A 9 12.36 19.71 -22.63
CA ALA A 9 11.39 19.66 -21.55
C ALA A 9 10.75 18.26 -21.42
N PRO A 10 10.50 17.76 -20.20
CA PRO A 10 9.79 16.50 -19.99
C PRO A 10 8.31 16.68 -20.32
N GLY A 11 7.82 16.01 -21.37
CA GLY A 11 6.40 16.05 -21.74
C GLY A 11 6.06 15.90 -23.22
N SER A 12 6.90 15.26 -24.04
CA SER A 12 6.58 15.08 -25.47
C SER A 12 5.40 14.13 -25.67
N ILE A 13 4.25 14.70 -26.04
CA ILE A 13 3.01 14.00 -26.38
C ILE A 13 3.22 13.21 -27.68
N HIS A 14 3.35 11.89 -27.58
CA HIS A 14 3.31 11.02 -28.76
C HIS A 14 1.86 10.64 -29.04
N ARG A 15 1.31 11.17 -30.15
CA ARG A 15 0.01 10.73 -30.67
C ARG A 15 0.22 9.45 -31.48
N ILE A 16 -0.22 8.31 -30.94
CA ILE A 16 -0.38 7.10 -31.74
C ILE A 16 -1.83 7.05 -32.19
N ALA A 17 -2.08 7.23 -33.48
CA ALA A 17 -3.40 7.03 -34.08
C ALA A 17 -3.54 5.55 -34.43
N ILE A 18 -4.40 4.82 -33.72
CA ILE A 18 -4.79 3.47 -34.10
C ILE A 18 -6.02 3.62 -35.01
N HIS A 19 -5.89 3.22 -36.28
CA HIS A 19 -7.00 3.21 -37.23
C HIS A 19 -7.74 1.87 -37.14
N ALA A 20 -8.92 1.86 -36.53
CA ALA A 20 -9.92 0.83 -36.76
C ALA A 20 -10.83 1.32 -37.90
N ARG A 21 -10.91 0.54 -38.98
CA ARG A 21 -11.91 0.76 -40.03
C ARG A 21 -13.12 -0.11 -39.69
N ASP A 22 -14.20 0.53 -39.25
CA ASP A 22 -15.55 0.25 -39.76
C ASP A 22 -16.56 1.27 -39.22
N GLY A 23 -17.41 1.76 -40.14
CA GLY A 23 -18.74 2.32 -39.90
C GLY A 23 -18.95 3.33 -38.77
N GLY A 24 -18.77 4.61 -39.07
CA GLY A 24 -19.78 5.64 -38.75
C GLY A 24 -20.10 5.98 -37.29
N GLU A 25 -19.14 6.46 -36.51
CA GLU A 25 -19.30 7.64 -35.61
C GLU A 25 -17.94 7.99 -34.99
N ARG A 26 -17.52 9.26 -35.08
CA ARG A 26 -16.26 9.71 -34.47
C ARG A 26 -16.46 9.94 -32.97
N ILE A 27 -16.41 8.88 -32.18
CA ILE A 27 -16.23 9.00 -30.72
C ILE A 27 -14.73 9.20 -30.44
N THR A 28 -14.26 10.45 -30.45
CA THR A 28 -12.90 10.73 -29.94
C THR A 28 -12.94 10.77 -28.41
N CYS A 29 -12.93 9.60 -27.78
CA CYS A 29 -12.57 9.50 -26.37
C CYS A 29 -11.08 9.83 -26.26
N ARG A 30 -10.75 11.08 -25.93
CA ARG A 30 -9.37 11.53 -25.66
C ARG A 30 -8.93 10.96 -24.32
N ARG A 31 -8.66 9.65 -24.24
CA ARG A 31 -7.89 9.09 -23.14
C ARG A 31 -6.46 9.57 -23.33
N ILE A 32 -6.12 10.68 -22.69
CA ILE A 32 -4.75 11.17 -22.59
C ILE A 32 -3.99 10.11 -21.80
N PHE A 33 -3.35 9.18 -22.51
CA PHE A 33 -2.37 8.29 -21.89
C PHE A 33 -1.11 9.10 -21.68
N ARG A 34 -1.11 9.89 -20.60
CA ARG A 34 0.10 10.51 -20.10
C ARG A 34 0.99 9.34 -19.71
N ARG A 35 2.04 9.06 -20.51
CA ARG A 35 3.18 8.25 -20.06
C ARG A 35 3.80 9.00 -18.90
N SER A 36 3.23 8.82 -17.72
CA SER A 36 3.79 9.28 -16.49
C SER A 36 4.80 8.22 -16.11
N SER A 37 6.07 8.60 -16.04
CA SER A 37 7.07 7.91 -15.23
C SER A 37 6.72 8.12 -13.74
N THR A 38 5.48 7.82 -13.34
CA THR A 38 5.06 7.79 -11.94
C THR A 38 5.58 6.50 -11.36
N VAL A 39 6.52 6.63 -10.43
CA VAL A 39 6.85 5.56 -9.51
C VAL A 39 5.54 5.08 -8.90
N ILE A 40 5.22 3.79 -9.05
CA ILE A 40 4.05 3.17 -8.41
C ILE A 40 4.14 3.44 -6.90
N ASN A 41 3.10 4.07 -6.34
CA ASN A 41 3.05 4.43 -4.94
C ASN A 41 2.68 3.21 -4.09
N LYS A 42 3.66 2.34 -3.85
CA LYS A 42 3.54 1.23 -2.92
C LYS A 42 3.79 1.71 -1.49
N ILE A 43 2.96 1.27 -0.56
CA ILE A 43 3.11 1.54 0.87
C ILE A 43 3.17 0.20 1.60
N VAL A 44 4.25 -0.04 2.33
CA VAL A 44 4.30 -1.12 3.34
C VAL A 44 3.70 -0.55 4.62
N LEU A 45 2.81 -1.29 5.27
CA LEU A 45 2.15 -0.93 6.52
C LEU A 45 2.31 -2.06 7.53
N ASP A 46 2.61 -1.68 8.76
CA ASP A 46 2.58 -2.54 9.94
C ASP A 46 2.14 -1.69 11.14
N LEU A 47 1.48 -2.27 12.14
CA LEU A 47 1.12 -1.57 13.36
C LEU A 47 1.35 -2.40 14.61
N GLU A 48 1.59 -1.67 15.69
CA GLU A 48 1.65 -2.17 17.04
C GLU A 48 0.40 -1.73 17.81
N THR A 49 -0.09 -2.58 18.71
CA THR A 49 -1.27 -2.28 19.53
C THR A 49 -0.91 -1.88 20.97
N GLN A 50 -1.83 -1.22 21.67
CA GLN A 50 -1.64 -0.85 23.09
C GLN A 50 -1.99 -1.99 24.06
N LYS A 51 -2.87 -2.89 23.63
CA LYS A 51 -3.34 -4.03 24.42
C LYS A 51 -3.09 -5.33 23.67
N ASP A 52 -3.07 -6.41 24.44
CA ASP A 52 -3.01 -7.76 23.92
C ASP A 52 -4.40 -8.35 23.69
N PHE A 53 -4.47 -9.35 22.81
CA PHE A 53 -5.68 -10.12 22.54
C PHE A 53 -6.34 -10.70 23.79
N ALA A 54 -5.53 -11.09 24.78
CA ALA A 54 -6.00 -11.62 26.05
C ALA A 54 -6.78 -10.55 26.86
N GLU A 55 -6.33 -9.30 26.82
CA GLU A 55 -6.91 -8.20 27.59
C GLU A 55 -8.24 -7.70 27.01
N VAL A 56 -8.47 -7.89 25.71
CA VAL A 56 -9.71 -7.47 25.05
C VAL A 56 -10.79 -8.57 25.02
N GLY A 57 -10.48 -9.78 25.47
CA GLY A 57 -11.40 -10.92 25.47
C GLY A 57 -11.44 -11.68 24.14
N GLY A 58 -10.31 -11.74 23.42
CA GLY A 58 -10.11 -12.56 22.23
C GLY A 58 -10.12 -11.81 20.90
N ARG A 59 -9.83 -12.56 19.81
CA ARG A 59 -9.63 -12.03 18.45
C ARG A 59 -10.85 -11.31 17.85
N SER A 60 -12.07 -11.52 18.34
CA SER A 60 -13.26 -10.85 17.79
C SER A 60 -13.34 -9.35 18.13
N ARG A 61 -12.42 -8.81 18.95
CA ARG A 61 -12.46 -7.45 19.49
C ARG A 61 -11.24 -6.60 19.14
N HIS A 62 -10.72 -6.73 17.91
CA HIS A 62 -9.57 -5.97 17.40
C HIS A 62 -9.63 -4.46 17.65
N HIS A 63 -10.81 -3.84 17.54
CA HIS A 63 -11.00 -2.41 17.80
C HIS A 63 -10.69 -1.98 19.24
N LEU A 64 -10.70 -2.91 20.21
CA LEU A 64 -10.38 -2.61 21.62
C LEU A 64 -8.87 -2.61 21.90
N LEU A 65 -8.05 -3.15 20.98
CA LEU A 65 -6.61 -3.23 21.13
C LEU A 65 -5.97 -1.84 21.14
N ARG A 66 -6.55 -0.90 20.36
CA ARG A 66 -6.07 0.46 20.08
C ARG A 66 -4.67 0.48 19.47
N VAL A 67 -4.38 1.49 18.65
CA VAL A 67 -3.06 1.61 18.01
C VAL A 67 -2.09 2.28 18.98
N SER A 68 -0.92 1.67 19.20
CA SER A 68 0.21 2.34 19.86
C SER A 68 1.01 3.12 18.83
N LEU A 69 1.46 2.45 17.76
CA LEU A 69 2.17 3.02 16.62
C LEU A 69 1.73 2.33 15.33
N ALA A 70 1.62 3.10 14.24
CA ALA A 70 1.52 2.59 12.89
C ALA A 70 2.73 3.06 12.08
N GLY A 71 3.50 2.13 11.54
CA GLY A 71 4.67 2.40 10.71
C GLY A 71 4.36 2.17 9.23
N ILE A 72 4.83 3.08 8.38
CA ILE A 72 4.83 2.87 6.94
C ILE A 72 6.19 3.05 6.31
N TYR A 73 6.41 2.36 5.21
CA TYR A 73 7.45 2.70 4.24
C TYR A 73 6.81 3.06 2.90
N SER A 74 7.08 4.28 2.42
CA SER A 74 6.59 4.78 1.13
C SER A 74 7.67 4.58 0.07
N TYR A 75 7.39 3.78 -0.96
CA TYR A 75 8.30 3.61 -2.11
C TYR A 75 8.41 4.89 -2.94
N ARG A 76 7.34 5.69 -3.01
CA ARG A 76 7.34 6.98 -3.71
C ARG A 76 8.28 7.98 -3.05
N ASP A 77 8.24 8.04 -1.72
CA ASP A 77 8.98 9.03 -0.93
C ASP A 77 10.31 8.49 -0.38
N ASN A 78 10.59 7.19 -0.62
CA ASN A 78 11.76 6.45 -0.15
C ASN A 78 12.07 6.67 1.35
N ARG A 79 11.05 6.60 2.20
CA ARG A 79 11.20 6.90 3.64
C ARG A 79 10.22 6.13 4.52
N PHE A 80 10.66 5.92 5.76
CA PHE A 80 9.80 5.49 6.86
C PHE A 80 9.06 6.68 7.47
N GLN A 81 7.82 6.46 7.86
CA GLN A 81 7.01 7.40 8.64
C GLN A 81 6.29 6.62 9.74
N VAL A 82 6.16 7.21 10.92
CA VAL A 82 5.51 6.60 12.07
C VAL A 82 4.42 7.51 12.58
N PHE A 83 3.25 6.95 12.86
CA PHE A 83 2.06 7.65 13.32
C PHE A 83 1.64 7.09 14.66
N GLY A 84 1.54 7.95 15.67
CA GLY A 84 0.83 7.59 16.90
C GLY A 84 -0.68 7.68 16.71
N GLU A 85 -1.45 7.21 17.70
CA GLU A 85 -2.92 7.17 17.67
C GLU A 85 -3.57 8.51 17.23
N ARG A 86 -3.02 9.65 17.67
CA ARG A 86 -3.53 10.98 17.36
C ARG A 86 -3.32 11.41 15.90
N ASP A 87 -2.35 10.81 15.23
CA ASP A 87 -1.94 11.15 13.86
C ASP A 87 -2.48 10.18 12.80
N LEU A 88 -3.32 9.21 13.18
CA LEU A 88 -3.86 8.20 12.26
C LEU A 88 -4.73 8.78 11.14
N HIS A 89 -5.29 9.98 11.31
CA HIS A 89 -5.97 10.70 10.23
C HIS A 89 -5.01 10.99 9.05
N LYS A 90 -3.75 11.37 9.34
CA LYS A 90 -2.71 11.61 8.32
C LYS A 90 -2.29 10.32 7.63
N LEU A 91 -2.21 9.22 8.38
CA LEU A 91 -2.00 7.88 7.80
C LEU A 91 -3.12 7.55 6.80
N GLY A 92 -4.38 7.81 7.18
CA GLY A 92 -5.52 7.63 6.30
C GLY A 92 -5.40 8.40 4.99
N GLU A 93 -5.05 9.69 5.05
CA GLU A 93 -4.81 10.51 3.86
C GLU A 93 -3.73 9.89 2.95
N ILE A 94 -2.64 9.40 3.52
CA ILE A 94 -1.57 8.75 2.75
C ILE A 94 -2.06 7.46 2.08
N LEU A 95 -2.78 6.61 2.81
CA LEU A 95 -3.30 5.32 2.31
C LEU A 95 -4.26 5.50 1.13
N THR A 96 -5.07 6.57 1.11
CA THR A 96 -5.97 6.84 -0.04
C THR A 96 -5.23 7.18 -1.33
N THR A 97 -3.93 7.53 -1.25
CA THR A 97 -3.09 7.79 -2.42
C THR A 97 -2.28 6.55 -2.87
N ALA A 98 -2.40 5.42 -2.16
CA ALA A 98 -1.64 4.22 -2.44
C ALA A 98 -2.14 3.53 -3.72
N ASP A 99 -1.23 3.21 -4.63
CA ASP A 99 -1.53 2.29 -5.73
C ASP A 99 -1.60 0.85 -5.22
N GLN A 100 -0.88 0.55 -4.12
CA GLN A 100 -0.91 -0.74 -3.43
C GLN A 100 -0.43 -0.59 -1.98
N VAL A 101 -1.15 -1.19 -1.04
CA VAL A 101 -0.74 -1.37 0.36
C VAL A 101 -0.27 -2.80 0.56
N ILE A 102 0.85 -2.97 1.26
CA ILE A 102 1.50 -4.26 1.49
C ILE A 102 1.63 -4.46 2.99
N GLY A 103 1.26 -5.64 3.50
CA GLY A 103 1.49 -6.01 4.89
C GLY A 103 1.35 -7.51 5.10
N TYR A 104 1.51 -7.96 6.34
CA TYR A 104 1.43 -9.37 6.70
C TYR A 104 0.22 -9.61 7.62
N ASN A 105 -0.76 -10.41 7.17
CA ASN A 105 -2.06 -10.58 7.84
C ASN A 105 -2.83 -9.25 8.00
N ILE A 106 -2.51 -8.27 7.16
CA ILE A 106 -2.97 -6.88 7.22
C ILE A 106 -4.49 -6.75 7.15
N LYS A 107 -5.15 -7.59 6.36
CA LYS A 107 -6.62 -7.54 6.20
C LYS A 107 -7.35 -7.99 7.47
N GLN A 108 -6.82 -9.03 8.12
CA GLN A 108 -7.45 -9.63 9.31
C GLN A 108 -7.03 -8.95 10.62
N PHE A 109 -5.89 -8.26 10.64
CA PHE A 109 -5.35 -7.62 11.83
C PHE A 109 -5.32 -6.09 11.72
N ASP A 110 -4.37 -5.52 10.99
CA ASP A 110 -4.11 -4.08 10.95
C ASP A 110 -5.35 -3.29 10.56
N TYR A 111 -6.02 -3.70 9.49
CA TYR A 111 -7.24 -3.05 9.00
C TYR A 111 -8.39 -3.15 9.99
N ALA A 112 -8.51 -4.26 10.72
CA ALA A 112 -9.52 -4.42 11.75
C ALA A 112 -9.26 -3.47 12.95
N VAL A 113 -7.99 -3.24 13.30
CA VAL A 113 -7.57 -2.31 14.35
C VAL A 113 -7.70 -0.85 13.90
N LEU A 114 -7.37 -0.54 12.64
CA LEU A 114 -7.41 0.81 12.07
C LEU A 114 -8.83 1.29 11.75
N ARG A 115 -9.78 0.37 11.52
CA ARG A 115 -11.16 0.71 11.10
C ARG A 115 -11.83 1.83 11.92
N PRO A 116 -11.71 1.91 13.26
CA PRO A 116 -12.33 2.98 14.04
C PRO A 116 -11.70 4.37 13.83
N TYR A 117 -10.48 4.43 13.27
CA TYR A 117 -9.69 5.65 13.13
C TYR A 117 -9.75 6.24 11.71
N LEU A 118 -10.29 5.50 10.74
CA LEU A 118 -10.28 5.88 9.33
C LEU A 118 -11.69 6.17 8.83
N ASN A 119 -11.84 7.25 8.05
CA ASN A 119 -13.12 7.71 7.52
C ASN A 119 -13.47 7.09 6.16
N PHE A 120 -12.84 5.98 5.79
CA PHE A 120 -13.09 5.25 4.54
C PHE A 120 -12.96 3.74 4.78
N PRO A 121 -13.64 2.91 3.97
CA PRO A 121 -13.53 1.47 4.07
C PRO A 121 -12.17 0.97 3.61
N VAL A 122 -11.33 0.51 4.55
CA VAL A 122 -10.02 -0.10 4.27
C VAL A 122 -10.07 -1.31 3.33
N ALA A 123 -11.24 -1.95 3.20
CA ALA A 123 -11.46 -3.05 2.26
C ALA A 123 -11.39 -2.63 0.78
N GLU A 124 -11.52 -1.34 0.48
CA GLU A 124 -11.39 -0.80 -0.89
C GLU A 124 -9.93 -0.51 -1.29
N LEU A 125 -8.99 -0.58 -0.34
CA LEU A 125 -7.58 -0.38 -0.64
C LEU A 125 -7.06 -1.53 -1.54
N PRO A 126 -6.25 -1.24 -2.57
CA PRO A 126 -5.56 -2.28 -3.31
C PRO A 126 -4.50 -2.92 -2.39
N THR A 127 -4.74 -4.13 -1.89
CA THR A 127 -3.91 -4.72 -0.83
C THR A 127 -3.24 -6.03 -1.24
N LEU A 128 -1.93 -6.12 -1.00
CA LEU A 128 -1.16 -7.35 -0.99
C LEU A 128 -1.00 -7.81 0.47
N ASP A 129 -1.72 -8.85 0.87
CA ASP A 129 -1.55 -9.51 2.16
C ASP A 129 -0.61 -10.71 1.99
N LEU A 130 0.61 -10.60 2.51
CA LEU A 130 1.64 -11.61 2.35
C LEU A 130 1.24 -12.96 2.92
N LEU A 131 0.47 -13.00 4.00
CA LEU A 131 0.04 -14.26 4.60
C LEU A 131 -0.99 -14.96 3.72
N GLU A 132 -1.93 -14.20 3.15
CA GLU A 132 -2.94 -14.72 2.23
C GLU A 132 -2.28 -15.30 0.96
N GLU A 133 -1.31 -14.60 0.37
CA GLU A 133 -0.62 -15.07 -0.84
C GLU A 133 0.24 -16.32 -0.58
N VAL A 134 0.92 -16.38 0.57
CA VAL A 134 1.70 -17.56 0.95
C VAL A 134 0.79 -18.75 1.25
N GLU A 135 -0.32 -18.54 1.95
CA GLU A 135 -1.30 -19.58 2.24
C GLU A 135 -1.93 -20.15 0.95
N LYS A 136 -2.20 -19.31 -0.07
CA LYS A 136 -2.68 -19.76 -1.40
C LYS A 136 -1.72 -20.74 -2.06
N VAL A 137 -0.41 -20.57 -1.87
CA VAL A 137 0.62 -21.41 -2.49
C VAL A 137 0.92 -22.65 -1.66
N LEU A 138 1.02 -22.53 -0.33
CA LEU A 138 1.44 -23.62 0.56
C LEU A 138 0.28 -24.44 1.16
N GLY A 139 -0.95 -23.95 1.07
CA GLY A 139 -2.14 -24.59 1.65
C GLY A 139 -2.24 -24.49 3.18
N HIS A 140 -1.32 -23.77 3.83
CA HIS A 140 -1.35 -23.53 5.27
C HIS A 140 -0.66 -22.20 5.61
N ARG A 141 -0.99 -21.65 6.78
CA ARG A 141 -0.40 -20.42 7.31
C ARG A 141 1.00 -20.67 7.85
N ILE A 142 1.93 -19.77 7.58
CA ILE A 142 3.28 -19.75 8.16
C ILE A 142 3.58 -18.38 8.74
N SER A 143 4.41 -18.31 9.77
CA SER A 143 4.74 -17.05 10.44
C SER A 143 5.60 -16.13 9.56
N LEU A 144 5.50 -14.81 9.78
CA LEU A 144 6.37 -13.85 9.10
C LEU A 144 7.85 -14.15 9.33
N ASN A 145 8.22 -14.58 10.54
CA ASN A 145 9.59 -14.99 10.84
C ASN A 145 10.02 -16.19 9.99
N ALA A 146 9.16 -17.20 9.83
CA ALA A 146 9.47 -18.35 8.98
C ALA A 146 9.63 -17.94 7.51
N ILE A 147 8.81 -17.02 7.01
CA ILE A 147 8.94 -16.45 5.65
C ILE A 147 10.28 -15.74 5.51
N ALA A 148 10.62 -14.83 6.43
CA ALA A 148 11.86 -14.06 6.39
C ALA A 148 13.09 -14.98 6.44
N SER A 149 13.07 -15.99 7.31
CA SER A 149 14.17 -16.95 7.45
C SER A 149 14.35 -17.78 6.19
N ALA A 150 13.26 -18.26 5.59
CA ALA A 150 13.33 -19.10 4.41
C ALA A 150 13.69 -18.32 3.13
N THR A 151 13.37 -17.03 3.04
CA THR A 151 13.49 -16.25 1.78
C THR A 151 14.64 -15.25 1.78
N LEU A 152 14.92 -14.64 2.94
CA LEU A 152 15.92 -13.59 3.08
C LEU A 152 17.11 -14.04 3.93
N ASN A 153 17.06 -15.24 4.52
CA ASN A 153 18.02 -15.71 5.53
C ASN A 153 18.13 -14.74 6.72
N GLU A 154 17.01 -14.08 7.03
CA GLU A 154 16.88 -13.06 8.10
C GLU A 154 15.81 -13.48 9.11
N GLN A 155 15.87 -12.91 10.32
CA GLN A 155 14.89 -13.18 11.37
C GLN A 155 14.13 -11.91 11.75
N LYS A 156 12.87 -12.06 12.18
CA LYS A 156 12.13 -10.96 12.83
C LYS A 156 12.87 -10.61 14.12
N THR A 157 13.21 -9.35 14.30
CA THR A 157 13.95 -8.87 15.46
C THR A 157 13.06 -8.60 16.68
N GLY A 158 11.74 -8.58 16.52
CA GLY A 158 10.74 -8.37 17.58
C GLY A 158 9.81 -9.57 17.79
N THR A 159 9.25 -9.68 19.00
CA THR A 159 8.37 -10.77 19.43
C THR A 159 6.89 -10.42 19.51
N GLY A 160 6.50 -9.23 19.00
CA GLY A 160 5.09 -8.80 18.94
C GLY A 160 4.20 -9.82 18.25
#